data_AF-A0A8C9NUL7-F1
#
_entry.id   AF-A0A8C9NUL7-F1
#
_cell.length_a   1.000
_cell.length_b   1.000
_cell.length_c   1.000
_cell.angle_alpha   90.00
_cell.angle_beta   90.00
_cell.angle_gamma   90.00
#
_symmetry.space_group_name_H-M   'P 1'
#
loop_
_entity.id
_entity.type
_entity.pdbx_description
1 polymer ?
#
loop_
_entity_poly.entity_id
_entity_poly.type
_entity_poly.pdbx_seq_one_letter_code
_entity_poly.pdbx_strand_id
1 'polypeptide(L)'
;LAPSLQERNGCSARIMASMSCILEQYNHPFENDILISMSTLTYDAPDGPKQWERVSRKAIEKWKKKTFKHHIRSESGGTWINQ
;
A
#
# COMPACT_ATOMS: atom_id res chain seq x y z
N LEU A 1 -7.32 -5.74 37.86
CA LEU A 1 -5.84 -5.62 37.85
C LEU A 1 -5.46 -4.81 36.62
N ALA A 2 -4.83 -3.66 36.78
CA ALA A 2 -4.32 -2.87 35.65
C ALA A 2 -2.96 -3.44 35.20
N PRO A 3 -2.67 -3.50 33.89
CA PRO A 3 -1.41 -4.04 33.39
C PRO A 3 -0.22 -3.19 33.83
N SER A 4 0.92 -3.85 34.04
CA SER A 4 2.17 -3.24 34.48
C SER A 4 2.77 -2.28 33.44
N LEU A 5 3.64 -1.37 33.88
CA LEU A 5 4.29 -0.38 33.00
C LEU A 5 5.09 -1.04 31.86
N GLN A 6 5.69 -2.20 32.11
CA GLN A 6 6.46 -2.94 31.11
C GLN A 6 5.58 -3.58 30.03
N GLU A 7 4.42 -4.13 30.41
CA GLU A 7 3.42 -4.65 29.46
C GLU A 7 2.83 -3.53 28.60
N ARG A 8 2.63 -2.34 29.18
CA ARG A 8 2.22 -1.13 28.45
C ARG A 8 3.26 -0.66 27.45
N ASN A 9 4.55 -0.73 27.80
CA ASN A 9 5.65 -0.31 26.94
C ASN A 9 5.84 -1.25 25.73
N GLY A 10 5.64 -2.56 25.91
CA GLY A 10 5.65 -3.52 24.80
C GLY A 10 4.50 -3.30 23.80
N CYS A 11 3.32 -2.94 24.30
CA CYS A 11 2.18 -2.56 23.47
C CYS A 11 2.46 -1.26 22.69
N SER A 12 3.02 -0.26 23.37
CA SER A 12 3.41 1.03 22.76
C SER A 12 4.44 0.86 21.64
N ALA A 13 5.50 0.08 21.87
CA ALA A 13 6.52 -0.18 20.86
C ALA A 13 5.96 -0.84 19.60
N ARG A 14 5.05 -1.82 19.75
CA ARG A 14 4.38 -2.48 18.62
C ARG A 14 3.46 -1.54 17.85
N ILE A 15 2.76 -0.65 18.54
CA ILE A 15 1.91 0.37 17.91
C ILE A 15 2.78 1.35 17.12
N MET A 16 3.84 1.89 17.71
CA MET A 16 4.75 2.82 17.03
C MET A 16 5.40 2.17 15.80
N ALA A 17 5.88 0.93 15.92
CA ALA A 17 6.43 0.20 14.79
C ALA A 17 5.40 0.03 13.66
N SER A 18 4.14 -0.29 13.99
CA SER A 18 3.06 -0.41 13.01
C SER A 18 2.74 0.93 12.33
N MET A 19 2.72 2.03 13.10
CA MET A 19 2.49 3.38 12.57
C MET A 19 3.63 3.80 11.62
N SER A 20 4.89 3.55 12.00
CA SER A 20 6.04 3.82 11.14
C SER A 20 5.95 3.03 9.83
N CYS A 21 5.61 1.73 9.88
CA CYS A 21 5.44 0.93 8.67
C CYS A 21 4.34 1.48 7.74
N ILE A 22 3.23 1.98 8.30
CA ILE A 22 2.16 2.58 7.49
C ILE A 22 2.68 3.87 6.82
N LEU A 23 3.37 4.73 7.56
CA LEU A 23 3.92 5.96 6.98
C LEU A 23 4.92 5.65 5.87
N GLU A 24 5.88 4.75 6.11
CA GLU A 24 6.86 4.34 5.09
C GLU A 24 6.19 3.72 3.86
N GLN A 25 5.14 2.91 4.06
CA GLN A 25 4.46 2.23 2.98
C GLN A 25 3.60 3.16 2.11
N TYR A 26 2.98 4.19 2.69
CA TYR A 26 2.02 5.04 1.99
C TYR A 26 2.55 6.46 1.72
N ASN A 27 3.78 6.80 2.11
CA ASN A 27 4.40 8.11 1.84
C ASN A 27 5.03 8.17 0.44
N HIS A 28 4.23 7.93 -0.59
CA HIS A 28 4.62 8.06 -1.99
C HIS A 28 3.41 8.53 -2.82
N PRO A 29 3.62 9.13 -4.01
CA PRO A 29 2.50 9.51 -4.87
C PRO A 29 1.64 8.30 -5.28
N PHE A 30 0.34 8.52 -5.43
CA PHE A 30 -0.67 7.51 -5.78
C PHE A 30 -1.16 7.64 -7.23
N GLU A 31 -0.35 8.20 -8.13
CA GLU A 31 -0.72 8.53 -9.53
C GLU A 31 -1.29 7.34 -10.32
N ASN A 32 -0.89 6.13 -9.94
CA ASN A 32 -1.25 4.87 -10.57
C ASN A 32 -2.19 4.02 -9.69
N ASP A 33 -2.91 4.63 -8.75
CA ASP A 33 -3.82 3.90 -7.88
C ASP A 33 -5.28 3.97 -8.34
N ILE A 34 -6.08 3.06 -7.78
CA ILE A 34 -7.51 2.99 -8.04
C ILE A 34 -8.17 4.19 -7.35
N LEU A 35 -8.79 5.07 -8.14
CA LEU A 35 -9.63 6.13 -7.59
C LEU A 35 -11.02 5.56 -7.27
N ILE A 36 -11.44 5.72 -6.02
CA ILE A 36 -12.75 5.28 -5.54
C ILE A 36 -13.68 6.49 -5.49
N SER A 37 -14.83 6.37 -6.13
CA SER A 37 -15.95 7.29 -5.95
C SER A 37 -16.60 7.04 -4.59
N MET A 38 -16.47 8.01 -3.68
CA MET A 38 -17.06 7.90 -2.34
C MET A 38 -18.58 7.98 -2.33
N SER A 39 -19.21 8.55 -3.37
CA SER A 39 -20.67 8.65 -3.47
C SER A 39 -21.33 7.31 -3.82
N THR A 40 -20.63 6.46 -4.57
CA THR A 40 -21.15 5.19 -5.09
C THR A 40 -20.41 3.97 -4.52
N LEU A 41 -19.31 4.21 -3.79
CA LEU A 41 -18.35 3.19 -3.35
C LEU A 41 -17.88 2.30 -4.51
N THR A 42 -17.66 2.89 -5.68
CA THR A 42 -17.19 2.20 -6.89
C THR A 42 -15.88 2.74 -7.42
N TYR A 43 -15.20 1.93 -8.23
CA TYR A 43 -14.03 2.36 -9.00
C TYR A 43 -14.10 1.84 -10.43
N ASP A 44 -13.41 2.52 -11.32
CA ASP A 44 -13.37 2.14 -12.73
C ASP A 44 -12.42 0.96 -12.95
N ALA A 45 -12.93 -0.09 -13.60
CA ALA A 45 -12.15 -1.21 -14.06
C ALA A 45 -12.35 -1.41 -15.58
N PRO A 46 -11.43 -2.11 -16.28
CA PRO A 46 -11.52 -2.33 -17.72
C PRO A 46 -12.79 -3.04 -18.19
N ASP A 47 -13.44 -3.79 -17.31
CA ASP A 47 -14.70 -4.50 -17.54
C ASP A 47 -15.93 -3.74 -17.00
N GLY A 48 -15.75 -2.49 -16.58
CA GLY A 48 -16.78 -1.60 -16.05
C GLY A 48 -16.60 -1.25 -14.56
N PRO A 49 -17.44 -0.36 -14.01
CA PRO A 49 -17.36 0.06 -12.62
C PRO A 49 -17.57 -1.12 -11.65
N LYS A 50 -16.74 -1.20 -10.61
CA LYS A 50 -16.80 -2.26 -9.59
C LYS A 50 -17.02 -1.70 -8.20
N GLN A 51 -17.81 -2.42 -7.41
CA GLN A 51 -18.05 -2.12 -6.00
C GLN A 51 -16.79 -2.38 -5.16
N TRP A 52 -16.39 -1.40 -4.35
CA TRP A 52 -15.19 -1.44 -3.51
C TRP A 52 -15.24 -2.55 -2.46
N GLU A 53 -16.40 -2.80 -1.84
CA GLU A 53 -16.55 -3.80 -0.77
C GLU A 53 -16.32 -5.24 -1.23
N ARG A 54 -16.52 -5.53 -2.53
CA ARG A 54 -16.48 -6.90 -3.09
C ARG A 54 -15.15 -7.26 -3.74
N VAL A 55 -14.11 -6.43 -3.61
CA VAL A 55 -12.86 -6.66 -4.31
C VAL A 55 -11.91 -7.53 -3.48
N SER A 56 -11.54 -8.69 -4.02
CA SER A 56 -10.45 -9.48 -3.42
C SER A 56 -9.11 -8.76 -3.59
N ARG A 57 -8.28 -8.72 -2.54
CA ARG A 57 -6.92 -8.14 -2.60
C ARG A 57 -6.08 -8.72 -3.75
N LYS A 58 -6.20 -10.03 -4.01
CA LYS A 58 -5.53 -10.71 -5.14
C LYS A 58 -5.99 -10.18 -6.50
N ALA A 59 -7.26 -9.83 -6.65
CA ALA A 59 -7.78 -9.25 -7.88
C ALA A 59 -7.23 -7.82 -8.10
N ILE A 60 -7.11 -7.02 -7.04
CA ILE A 60 -6.48 -5.68 -7.11
C ILE A 60 -5.02 -5.81 -7.53
N GLU A 61 -4.24 -6.68 -6.89
CA GLU A 61 -2.82 -6.87 -7.25
C GLU A 61 -2.64 -7.36 -8.68
N LYS A 62 -3.45 -8.34 -9.11
CA LYS A 62 -3.41 -8.85 -10.49
C LYS A 62 -3.78 -7.75 -11.49
N TRP A 63 -4.76 -6.93 -11.14
CA TRP A 63 -5.14 -5.78 -11.96
C TRP A 63 -4.01 -4.77 -12.01
N LYS A 64 -3.49 -4.28 -10.88
CA LYS A 64 -2.35 -3.35 -10.82
C LYS A 64 -1.16 -3.86 -11.65
N LYS A 65 -0.81 -5.14 -11.55
CA LYS A 65 0.25 -5.76 -12.39
C LYS A 65 -0.09 -5.78 -13.88
N LYS A 66 -1.36 -5.81 -14.27
CA LYS A 66 -1.80 -5.79 -15.68
C LYS A 66 -1.85 -4.36 -16.23
N THR A 67 -2.34 -3.39 -15.45
CA THR A 67 -2.48 -1.98 -15.85
C THR A 67 -1.15 -1.23 -15.78
N PHE A 68 -0.34 -1.46 -14.74
CA PHE A 68 0.89 -0.68 -14.47
C PHE A 68 2.18 -1.42 -14.84
N LYS A 69 2.11 -2.28 -15.86
CA LYS A 69 3.20 -3.14 -16.33
C LYS A 69 4.46 -2.42 -16.84
N HIS A 70 4.46 -1.07 -16.83
CA HIS A 70 5.47 -0.25 -17.51
C HIS A 70 6.26 0.74 -16.64
N HIS A 71 6.18 0.71 -15.30
CA HIS A 71 6.98 1.64 -14.48
C HIS A 71 7.94 1.01 -13.45
N ILE A 72 8.11 -0.31 -13.44
CA ILE A 72 9.14 -0.97 -12.62
C ILE A 72 10.20 -1.62 -13.51
N ARG A 73 10.95 -0.76 -14.22
CA ARG A 73 12.33 -0.97 -14.72
C ARG A 73 12.81 0.44 -15.13
N SER A 74 13.73 1.13 -14.46
CA SER A 74 15.02 0.67 -13.93
C SER A 74 15.57 1.73 -12.97
N GLU A 75 16.14 1.33 -11.83
CA GLU A 75 17.37 1.91 -11.24
C GLU A 75 17.75 1.10 -9.99
N SER A 76 18.38 -0.05 -10.22
CA SER A 76 19.23 -0.75 -9.24
C SER A 76 19.98 -1.84 -9.99
N GLY A 77 20.88 -1.38 -10.86
CA GLY A 77 21.75 -2.23 -11.66
C GLY A 77 22.85 -1.39 -12.26
N GLY A 78 23.80 -0.97 -11.42
CA GLY A 78 24.91 -0.13 -11.83
C GLY A 78 25.91 0.07 -10.70
N THR A 79 26.67 -0.97 -10.37
CA THR A 79 27.98 -0.78 -9.73
C THR A 79 28.87 -0.04 -10.71
N TRP A 80 29.32 1.17 -10.38
CA TRP A 80 30.56 1.73 -10.91
C TRP A 80 31.35 2.40 -9.79
N ILE A 81 32.50 1.80 -9.56
CA ILE A 81 33.66 2.32 -8.83
C ILE A 81 34.35 3.44 -9.62
N ASN A 82 35.00 4.34 -8.86
CA ASN A 82 36.09 5.28 -9.20
C ASN A 82 35.75 6.60 -9.95
N GLN A 83 35.85 7.73 -9.24
CA GLN A 83 37.05 8.58 -9.16
C GLN A 83 36.93 9.57 -7.99
#